data_AF-A0A7W4HNT7-F1
#
_entry.id   AF-A0A7W4HNT7-F1
#
_cell.length_a   1.000
_cell.length_b   1.000
_cell.length_c   1.000
_cell.angle_alpha   90.00
_cell.angle_beta   90.00
_cell.angle_gamma   90.00
#
_symmetry.space_group_name_H-M   'P 1'
#
loop_
_entity.id
_entity.type
_entity.pdbx_description
1 polymer ?
#
loop_
_entity_poly.entity_id
_entity_poly.type
_entity_poly.pdbx_seq_one_letter_code
_entity_poly.pdbx_strand_id
1 'polypeptide(L)'
;MRRSPETTLDNSYFTLVAADFHNRMEDVGDAPYTVVGGLGLHAVTHAEEIDWDDHVVRIGNIYLPRRRESNGTVRDLDTLVHTTGTVAAYRDEMKDALGGLLVPSVFGLRPYGTPLMNTLKGLSHFTGDRYLKEGNGGEKELYWRLAGSETKIPLESLDPWRVEQDGQTVCNIPGPVAQLGAYMNRSITGMRKKDERKLTGLENVVMPNGKISDIPKEYREQFFAFLEQAEKVKRARKLGLTALKARLLKRLEEEEWAVKLAQGEHDGLFRLFTGKQ
;
A
#
# COMPACT_ATOMS: atom_id res chain seq x y z
N MET A 1 -25.15 9.89 21.80
CA MET A 1 -25.83 8.84 21.02
C MET A 1 -24.83 7.76 20.67
N ARG A 2 -24.89 6.59 21.32
CA ARG A 2 -24.13 5.40 20.92
C ARG A 2 -24.84 4.80 19.71
N ARG A 3 -24.20 4.78 18.54
CA ARG A 3 -24.71 4.03 17.38
C ARG A 3 -24.59 2.53 17.71
N SER A 4 -25.65 1.79 17.43
CA SER A 4 -25.68 0.32 17.54
C SER A 4 -24.57 -0.32 16.67
N PRO A 5 -23.95 -1.45 17.07
CA PRO A 5 -22.75 -2.00 16.43
C PRO A 5 -22.99 -2.80 15.14
N GLU A 6 -24.25 -2.97 14.72
CA GLU A 6 -24.59 -3.75 13.53
C GLU A 6 -24.70 -2.86 12.28
N THR A 7 -23.85 -3.11 11.28
CA THR A 7 -24.18 -2.94 9.85
C THR A 7 -24.38 -1.53 9.29
N THR A 8 -23.43 -0.61 9.49
CA THR A 8 -23.41 0.60 8.63
C THR A 8 -22.50 0.37 7.43
N LEU A 9 -23.04 0.49 6.21
CA LEU A 9 -22.25 0.62 4.99
C LEU A 9 -21.24 1.77 5.09
N ASP A 10 -21.30 2.67 6.08
CA ASP A 10 -20.28 3.69 6.33
C ASP A 10 -18.91 3.12 6.76
N ASN A 11 -18.85 1.86 7.23
CA ASN A 11 -17.57 1.18 7.50
C ASN A 11 -17.02 0.49 6.24
N SER A 12 -15.72 0.70 5.97
CA SER A 12 -15.02 0.14 4.83
C SER A 12 -14.96 -1.39 4.88
N TYR A 13 -14.69 -2.00 6.04
CA TYR A 13 -14.62 -3.48 6.15
C TYR A 13 -15.97 -4.14 5.90
N PHE A 14 -17.02 -3.61 6.52
CA PHE A 14 -18.40 -4.07 6.28
C PHE A 14 -18.80 -3.93 4.80
N THR A 15 -18.35 -2.87 4.14
CA THR A 15 -18.59 -2.68 2.70
C THR A 15 -17.90 -3.76 1.85
N LEU A 16 -16.68 -4.16 2.19
CA LEU A 16 -15.99 -5.24 1.49
C LEU A 16 -16.71 -6.59 1.66
N VAL A 17 -17.12 -6.91 2.89
CA VAL A 17 -17.89 -8.14 3.18
C VAL A 17 -19.23 -8.13 2.45
N ALA A 18 -20.00 -7.03 2.55
CA ALA A 18 -21.30 -6.91 1.91
C ALA A 18 -21.25 -6.97 0.37
N ALA A 19 -20.11 -6.58 -0.22
CA ALA A 19 -19.86 -6.66 -1.65
C ALA A 19 -19.31 -8.02 -2.10
N ASP A 20 -19.12 -8.98 -1.19
CA ASP A 20 -18.42 -10.24 -1.43
C ASP A 20 -17.03 -10.03 -2.08
N PHE A 21 -16.36 -8.95 -1.66
CA PHE A 21 -15.19 -8.42 -2.36
C PHE A 21 -14.07 -9.45 -2.49
N HIS A 22 -13.81 -10.24 -1.45
CA HIS A 22 -12.72 -11.20 -1.47
C HIS A 22 -12.94 -12.30 -2.51
N ASN A 23 -14.08 -12.99 -2.46
CA ASN A 23 -14.38 -14.08 -3.38
C ASN A 23 -14.43 -13.59 -4.82
N ARG A 24 -15.09 -12.45 -5.07
CA ARG A 24 -15.14 -11.84 -6.40
C ARG A 24 -13.76 -11.53 -6.97
N MET A 25 -12.83 -11.07 -6.14
CA MET A 25 -11.46 -10.76 -6.57
C MET A 25 -10.62 -12.00 -6.86
N GLU A 26 -10.81 -13.08 -6.10
CA GLU A 26 -10.18 -14.39 -6.38
C GLU A 26 -10.73 -15.02 -7.68
N ASP A 27 -11.99 -14.75 -8.03
CA ASP A 27 -12.63 -15.29 -9.23
C ASP A 27 -12.22 -14.58 -10.55
N VAL A 28 -11.56 -13.42 -10.49
CA VAL A 28 -11.18 -12.65 -11.70
C VAL A 28 -10.12 -13.37 -12.54
N GLY A 29 -9.17 -14.05 -11.89
CA GLY A 29 -8.08 -14.73 -12.57
C GLY A 29 -6.98 -15.19 -11.62
N ASP A 30 -5.97 -15.86 -12.17
CA ASP A 30 -4.99 -16.63 -11.40
C ASP A 30 -3.98 -15.79 -10.60
N ALA A 31 -3.92 -14.47 -10.81
CA ALA A 31 -2.95 -13.62 -10.12
C ALA A 31 -3.50 -13.22 -8.73
N PRO A 32 -2.77 -13.51 -7.64
CA PRO A 32 -3.18 -13.06 -6.31
C PRO A 32 -3.27 -11.54 -6.22
N TYR A 33 -4.06 -11.05 -5.28
CA TYR A 33 -4.20 -9.62 -5.01
C TYR A 33 -3.94 -9.30 -3.54
N THR A 34 -3.52 -8.07 -3.26
CA THR A 34 -3.47 -7.53 -1.90
C THR A 34 -3.96 -6.08 -1.85
N VAL A 35 -4.81 -5.79 -0.89
CA VAL A 35 -5.22 -4.43 -0.52
C VAL A 35 -4.06 -3.77 0.24
N VAL A 36 -3.57 -2.66 -0.29
CA VAL A 36 -2.47 -1.89 0.29
C VAL A 36 -2.95 -0.52 0.75
N GLY A 37 -2.03 0.28 1.29
CA GLY A 37 -2.33 1.65 1.68
C GLY A 37 -3.13 1.73 2.98
N GLY A 38 -4.17 2.57 3.01
CA GLY A 38 -4.86 2.95 4.24
C GLY A 38 -5.62 1.81 4.92
N LEU A 39 -6.33 0.98 4.15
CA LEU A 39 -7.15 -0.11 4.69
C LEU A 39 -6.29 -1.27 5.19
N GLY A 40 -5.31 -1.72 4.39
CA GLY A 40 -4.39 -2.77 4.79
C GLY A 40 -3.57 -2.40 6.03
N LEU A 41 -3.09 -1.14 6.08
CA LEU A 41 -2.42 -0.60 7.28
C LEU A 41 -3.34 -0.65 8.49
N HIS A 42 -4.56 -0.15 8.33
CA HIS A 42 -5.51 -0.04 9.44
C HIS A 42 -5.86 -1.42 10.01
N ALA A 43 -5.92 -2.46 9.17
CA ALA A 43 -6.16 -3.83 9.61
C ALA A 43 -5.03 -4.32 10.52
N VAL A 44 -3.77 -4.12 10.11
CA VAL A 44 -2.60 -4.54 10.89
C VAL A 44 -2.48 -3.75 12.20
N THR A 45 -2.63 -2.42 12.16
CA THR A 45 -2.45 -1.59 13.36
C THR A 45 -3.56 -1.71 14.40
N HIS A 46 -4.68 -2.34 14.04
CA HIS A 46 -5.81 -2.60 14.95
C HIS A 46 -6.15 -4.09 15.02
N ALA A 47 -5.18 -4.95 14.67
CA ALA A 47 -5.33 -6.38 14.80
C ALA A 47 -5.53 -6.75 16.27
N GLU A 48 -6.49 -7.64 16.53
CA GLU A 48 -6.61 -8.31 17.83
C GLU A 48 -5.59 -9.44 17.93
N GLU A 49 -5.28 -10.07 16.79
CA GLU A 49 -4.33 -11.16 16.68
C GLU A 49 -3.63 -11.15 15.31
N ILE A 50 -2.35 -11.54 15.30
CA ILE A 50 -1.59 -11.84 14.09
C ILE A 50 -1.11 -13.28 14.17
N ASP A 51 -1.64 -14.09 13.28
CA ASP A 51 -1.29 -15.48 13.08
C ASP A 51 -0.21 -15.57 12.00
N TRP A 52 1.03 -15.70 12.44
CA TRP A 52 2.19 -15.67 11.56
C TRP A 52 2.37 -16.96 10.76
N ASP A 53 1.81 -18.07 11.24
CA ASP A 53 1.93 -19.38 10.63
C ASP A 53 0.88 -19.54 9.51
N ASP A 54 -0.36 -19.10 9.77
CA ASP A 54 -1.48 -19.22 8.80
C ASP A 54 -1.69 -17.97 7.93
N HIS A 55 -0.81 -16.97 8.07
CA HIS A 55 -0.85 -15.68 7.38
C HIS A 55 -2.19 -14.94 7.59
N VAL A 56 -2.65 -14.84 8.85
CA VAL A 56 -3.94 -14.21 9.19
C VAL A 56 -3.76 -13.00 10.08
N VAL A 57 -4.48 -11.92 9.76
CA VAL A 57 -4.67 -10.75 10.62
C VAL A 57 -6.13 -10.73 11.05
N ARG A 58 -6.39 -11.05 12.32
CA ARG A 58 -7.76 -11.06 12.86
C ARG A 58 -8.10 -9.70 13.43
N ILE A 59 -9.22 -9.15 12.96
CA ILE A 59 -9.75 -7.86 13.42
C ILE A 59 -11.10 -8.07 14.09
N GLY A 60 -11.34 -7.34 15.19
CA GLY A 60 -12.66 -7.24 15.79
C GLY A 60 -13.56 -6.27 15.02
N ASN A 61 -14.55 -5.68 15.71
CA ASN A 61 -15.43 -4.66 15.14
C ASN A 61 -14.76 -3.28 15.06
N ILE A 62 -13.67 -3.19 14.29
CA ILE A 62 -12.92 -1.95 14.07
C ILE A 62 -13.62 -1.05 13.03
N TYR A 63 -13.55 0.25 13.24
CA TYR A 63 -14.26 1.22 12.41
C TYR A 63 -13.30 2.03 11.52
N LEU A 64 -13.41 1.83 10.19
CA LEU A 64 -12.72 2.66 9.20
C LEU A 64 -13.77 3.35 8.30
N PRO A 65 -14.07 4.64 8.50
CA PRO A 65 -15.15 5.32 7.78
C PRO A 65 -14.83 5.40 6.29
N ARG A 66 -15.78 5.12 5.39
CA ARG A 66 -15.57 5.23 3.93
C ARG A 66 -15.28 6.65 3.48
N ARG A 67 -15.81 7.65 4.17
CA ARG A 67 -15.50 9.05 3.91
C ARG A 67 -14.43 9.52 4.88
N ARG A 68 -13.44 10.22 4.34
CA ARG A 68 -12.39 10.84 5.17
C ARG A 68 -13.00 12.00 5.95
N GLU A 69 -12.86 11.98 7.27
CA GLU A 69 -13.38 13.06 8.14
C GLU A 69 -12.78 14.43 7.81
N SER A 70 -11.54 14.46 7.33
CA SER A 70 -10.81 15.70 7.03
C SER A 70 -11.37 16.50 5.86
N ASN A 71 -11.90 15.83 4.82
CA ASN A 71 -12.30 16.49 3.57
C ASN A 71 -13.55 15.88 2.89
N GLY A 72 -14.22 14.91 3.53
CA GLY A 72 -15.44 14.28 3.02
C GLY A 72 -15.27 13.37 1.79
N THR A 73 -14.06 13.26 1.24
CA THR A 73 -13.77 12.42 0.07
C THR A 73 -13.96 10.94 0.39
N VAL A 74 -14.44 10.18 -0.59
CA VAL A 74 -14.53 8.72 -0.49
C VAL A 74 -13.11 8.14 -0.49
N ARG A 75 -12.86 7.14 0.34
CA ARG A 75 -11.56 6.48 0.47
C ARG A 75 -11.24 5.68 -0.79
N ASP A 76 -9.97 5.77 -1.16
CA ASP A 76 -9.38 4.88 -2.15
C ASP A 76 -9.21 3.48 -1.56
N LEU A 77 -9.49 2.48 -2.38
CA LEU A 77 -9.13 1.09 -2.14
C LEU A 77 -7.99 0.75 -3.09
N ASP A 78 -6.76 0.96 -2.60
CA ASP A 78 -5.54 0.66 -3.33
C ASP A 78 -5.31 -0.85 -3.32
N THR A 79 -5.27 -1.48 -4.49
CA THR A 79 -5.11 -2.92 -4.66
C THR A 79 -3.97 -3.22 -5.63
N LEU A 80 -3.00 -3.98 -5.13
CA LEU A 80 -1.92 -4.55 -5.92
C LEU A 80 -2.33 -5.94 -6.41
N VAL A 81 -2.36 -6.13 -7.72
CA VAL A 81 -2.48 -7.47 -8.33
C VAL A 81 -1.07 -7.96 -8.65
N HIS A 82 -0.74 -9.20 -8.30
CA HIS A 82 0.62 -9.75 -8.36
C HIS A 82 0.97 -10.25 -9.75
N THR A 83 0.77 -9.38 -10.74
CA THR A 83 1.05 -9.62 -12.15
C THR A 83 1.78 -8.44 -12.76
N THR A 84 2.64 -8.71 -13.74
CA THR A 84 3.23 -7.69 -14.63
C THR A 84 2.35 -7.43 -15.87
N GLY A 85 1.31 -8.23 -16.05
CA GLY A 85 0.34 -8.13 -17.14
C GLY A 85 -0.72 -7.06 -16.92
N THR A 86 -1.82 -7.19 -17.66
CA THR A 86 -2.97 -6.27 -17.54
C THR A 86 -3.74 -6.52 -16.24
N VAL A 87 -4.24 -5.44 -15.65
CA VAL A 87 -5.10 -5.46 -14.45
C VAL A 87 -6.50 -4.90 -14.73
N ALA A 88 -6.88 -4.82 -16.00
CA ALA A 88 -8.16 -4.21 -16.42
C ALA A 88 -9.36 -4.98 -15.85
N ALA A 89 -9.36 -6.32 -15.95
CA ALA A 89 -10.43 -7.16 -15.43
C ALA A 89 -10.63 -6.94 -13.91
N TYR A 90 -9.56 -6.97 -13.12
CA TYR A 90 -9.61 -6.69 -11.69
C TYR A 90 -10.15 -5.28 -11.39
N ARG A 91 -9.75 -4.28 -12.19
CA ARG A 91 -10.26 -2.91 -12.02
C ARG A 91 -11.76 -2.82 -12.27
N ASP A 92 -12.25 -3.50 -13.30
CA ASP A 92 -13.66 -3.46 -13.66
C ASP A 92 -14.50 -4.26 -12.67
N GLU A 93 -14.00 -5.41 -12.19
CA GLU A 93 -14.60 -6.18 -11.11
C GLU A 93 -14.72 -5.36 -9.82
N MET A 94 -13.64 -4.68 -9.41
CA MET A 94 -13.68 -3.84 -8.20
C MET A 94 -14.66 -2.67 -8.32
N LYS A 95 -14.82 -2.09 -9.52
CA LYS A 95 -15.82 -1.03 -9.74
C LYS A 95 -17.23 -1.57 -9.64
N ASP A 96 -17.48 -2.74 -10.22
CA ASP A 96 -18.79 -3.40 -10.18
C ASP A 96 -19.15 -3.79 -8.75
N ALA A 97 -18.23 -4.43 -8.03
CA ALA A 97 -18.43 -4.85 -6.64
C ALA A 97 -18.71 -3.70 -5.68
N LEU A 98 -18.01 -2.57 -5.83
CA LEU A 98 -18.01 -1.52 -4.81
C LEU A 98 -18.94 -0.35 -5.12
N GLY A 99 -19.44 -0.20 -6.35
CA GLY A 99 -20.55 0.72 -6.67
C GLY A 99 -20.40 2.15 -6.14
N GLY A 100 -19.21 2.76 -6.26
CA GLY A 100 -18.93 4.12 -5.78
C GLY A 100 -18.88 4.28 -4.25
N LEU A 101 -19.03 3.19 -3.48
CA LEU A 101 -18.91 3.19 -2.03
C LEU A 101 -17.47 3.43 -1.59
N LEU A 102 -16.52 2.86 -2.34
CA LEU A 102 -15.08 3.09 -2.27
C LEU A 102 -14.57 3.45 -3.67
N VAL A 103 -13.42 4.11 -3.79
CA VAL A 103 -12.80 4.46 -5.08
C VAL A 103 -11.75 3.39 -5.44
N PRO A 104 -11.99 2.53 -6.44
CA PRO A 104 -11.02 1.47 -6.79
C PRO A 104 -9.75 2.04 -7.42
N SER A 105 -8.61 1.63 -6.90
CA SER A 105 -7.28 1.99 -7.39
C SER A 105 -6.47 0.71 -7.58
N VAL A 106 -6.49 0.16 -8.80
CA VAL A 106 -5.86 -1.14 -9.12
C VAL A 106 -4.59 -0.95 -9.93
N PHE A 107 -3.53 -1.64 -9.53
CA PHE A 107 -2.23 -1.62 -10.22
C PHE A 107 -1.51 -2.96 -10.10
N GLY A 108 -0.63 -3.24 -11.06
CA GLY A 108 0.20 -4.44 -11.10
C GLY A 108 1.63 -4.21 -10.62
N LEU A 109 2.41 -5.28 -10.61
CA LEU A 109 3.87 -5.24 -10.46
C LEU A 109 4.52 -4.62 -11.70
N ARG A 110 5.67 -3.96 -11.53
CA ARG A 110 6.43 -3.43 -12.65
C ARG A 110 7.29 -4.53 -13.27
N PRO A 111 7.29 -4.72 -14.60
CA PRO A 111 8.25 -5.63 -15.22
C PRO A 111 9.68 -5.06 -15.13
N TYR A 112 10.61 -5.86 -14.63
CA TYR A 112 12.02 -5.52 -14.55
C TYR A 112 12.66 -5.53 -15.95
N GLY A 113 13.70 -4.72 -16.16
CA GLY A 113 14.48 -4.71 -17.42
C GLY A 113 13.80 -4.01 -18.60
N THR A 114 12.61 -3.43 -18.42
CA THR A 114 11.91 -2.75 -19.51
C THR A 114 12.50 -1.38 -19.84
N PRO A 115 12.38 -0.88 -21.09
CA PRO A 115 12.83 0.47 -21.43
C PRO A 115 12.25 1.55 -20.51
N LEU A 116 10.99 1.40 -20.09
CA LEU A 116 10.32 2.28 -19.13
C LEU A 116 11.10 2.39 -17.82
N MET A 117 11.64 1.28 -17.32
CA MET A 117 12.47 1.18 -16.13
C MET A 117 13.74 2.05 -16.23
N ASN A 118 14.30 2.17 -17.44
CA ASN A 118 15.56 2.86 -17.73
C ASN A 118 15.36 4.31 -18.22
N THR A 119 14.13 4.78 -18.34
CA THR A 119 13.86 6.17 -18.73
C THR A 119 14.11 7.15 -17.57
N LEU A 120 14.30 8.44 -17.90
CA LEU A 120 14.28 9.55 -16.93
C LEU A 120 13.03 9.55 -16.03
N LYS A 121 11.90 8.95 -16.50
CA LYS A 121 10.71 8.73 -15.67
C LYS A 121 11.00 7.75 -14.52
N GLY A 122 11.73 6.67 -14.77
CA GLY A 122 12.23 5.72 -13.77
C GLY A 122 13.10 6.36 -12.68
N LEU A 123 13.93 7.35 -13.07
CA LEU A 123 14.75 8.18 -12.16
C LEU A 123 13.97 9.36 -11.52
N SER A 124 12.70 9.55 -11.89
CA SER A 124 11.84 10.65 -11.41
C SER A 124 10.77 10.22 -10.42
N HIS A 125 10.68 8.94 -10.08
CA HIS A 125 9.69 8.48 -9.13
C HIS A 125 9.99 9.04 -7.74
N PHE A 126 9.03 9.81 -7.24
CA PHE A 126 8.98 10.26 -5.85
C PHE A 126 8.58 9.11 -4.91
N THR A 127 8.05 8.01 -5.45
CA THR A 127 7.54 6.87 -4.71
C THR A 127 8.26 5.58 -5.07
N GLY A 128 8.47 4.71 -4.09
CA GLY A 128 9.02 3.38 -4.31
C GLY A 128 7.99 2.45 -4.98
N ASP A 129 8.48 1.49 -5.76
CA ASP A 129 7.62 0.49 -6.40
C ASP A 129 8.33 -0.87 -6.51
N ARG A 130 7.53 -1.92 -6.72
CA ARG A 130 7.96 -3.32 -6.83
C ARG A 130 8.16 -3.70 -8.28
N TYR A 131 9.31 -4.29 -8.57
CA TYR A 131 9.69 -4.76 -9.89
C TYR A 131 9.89 -6.26 -9.86
N LEU A 132 9.14 -6.98 -10.70
CA LEU A 132 9.27 -8.42 -10.87
C LEU A 132 10.16 -8.70 -12.08
N LYS A 133 11.22 -9.45 -11.85
CA LYS A 133 12.11 -9.98 -12.88
C LYS A 133 11.81 -11.45 -13.04
N GLU A 134 11.45 -11.85 -14.26
CA GLU A 134 11.25 -13.25 -14.61
C GLU A 134 12.50 -13.73 -15.38
N GLY A 135 13.17 -14.73 -14.83
CA GLY A 135 14.34 -15.36 -15.41
C GLY A 135 13.98 -16.42 -16.46
N ASN A 136 15.00 -16.89 -17.18
CA ASN A 136 14.85 -18.02 -18.09
C ASN A 136 14.52 -19.28 -17.26
N GLY A 137 13.39 -19.93 -17.53
CA GLY A 137 12.95 -21.11 -16.78
C GLY A 137 11.89 -20.85 -15.69
N GLY A 138 11.37 -19.62 -15.58
CA GLY A 138 10.25 -19.29 -14.69
C GLY A 138 10.65 -18.86 -13.27
N GLU A 139 11.94 -18.77 -12.97
CA GLU A 139 12.43 -18.19 -11.73
C GLU A 139 12.01 -16.72 -11.60
N LYS A 140 11.54 -16.32 -10.42
CA LYS A 140 11.05 -14.95 -10.17
C LYS A 140 11.94 -14.28 -9.11
N GLU A 141 12.37 -13.07 -9.40
CA GLU A 141 13.07 -12.20 -8.45
C GLU A 141 12.29 -10.90 -8.27
N LEU A 142 12.12 -10.48 -7.02
CA LEU A 142 11.43 -9.26 -6.67
C LEU A 142 12.41 -8.19 -6.21
N TYR A 143 12.24 -6.98 -6.72
CA TYR A 143 13.06 -5.83 -6.36
C TYR A 143 12.19 -4.67 -5.89
N TRP A 144 12.60 -4.01 -4.81
CA TRP A 144 12.09 -2.69 -4.48
C TRP A 144 13.00 -1.62 -5.08
N ARG A 145 12.43 -0.67 -5.82
CA ARG A 145 13.20 0.41 -6.45
C ARG A 145 12.68 1.77 -6.03
N LEU A 146 13.60 2.67 -5.65
CA LEU A 146 13.31 4.06 -5.30
C LEU A 146 14.58 4.89 -5.42
N ALA A 147 14.47 6.10 -5.97
CA ALA A 147 15.54 7.09 -5.96
C ALA A 147 16.83 6.66 -6.68
N GLY A 148 16.72 5.76 -7.68
CA GLY A 148 17.87 5.16 -8.36
C GLY A 148 18.56 4.04 -7.58
N SER A 149 18.03 3.70 -6.39
CA SER A 149 18.48 2.57 -5.59
C SER A 149 17.55 1.38 -5.75
N GLU A 150 18.11 0.19 -5.73
CA GLU A 150 17.36 -1.06 -5.73
C GLU A 150 17.95 -2.09 -4.77
N THR A 151 17.07 -2.93 -4.23
CA THR A 151 17.38 -4.08 -3.38
C THR A 151 16.47 -5.23 -3.78
N LYS A 152 17.04 -6.42 -3.90
CA LYS A 152 16.25 -7.66 -4.02
C LYS A 152 15.55 -7.88 -2.69
N ILE A 153 14.23 -8.07 -2.72
CA ILE A 153 13.43 -8.39 -1.55
C ILE A 153 12.91 -9.82 -1.69
N PRO A 154 12.69 -10.56 -0.57
CA PRO A 154 12.11 -11.90 -0.63
C PRO A 154 10.80 -11.90 -1.41
N LEU A 155 10.59 -12.92 -2.25
CA LEU A 155 9.41 -13.02 -3.11
C LEU A 155 8.15 -13.21 -2.26
N GLU A 156 8.31 -13.92 -1.14
CA GLU A 156 7.35 -14.17 -0.06
C GLU A 156 6.78 -12.87 0.54
N SER A 157 7.43 -11.72 0.29
CA SER A 157 6.85 -10.41 0.64
C SER A 157 5.60 -10.05 -0.15
N LEU A 158 5.30 -10.79 -1.24
CA LEU A 158 4.05 -10.71 -1.97
C LEU A 158 2.99 -11.66 -1.42
N ASP A 159 3.34 -12.65 -0.60
CA ASP A 159 2.36 -13.65 -0.16
C ASP A 159 1.14 -12.95 0.47
N PRO A 160 -0.09 -13.31 0.03
CA PRO A 160 -1.29 -12.68 0.53
C PRO A 160 -1.56 -13.13 1.97
N TRP A 161 -1.83 -12.17 2.83
CA TRP A 161 -2.29 -12.39 4.20
C TRP A 161 -3.78 -12.10 4.29
N ARG A 162 -4.54 -13.02 4.88
CA ARG A 162 -5.98 -12.87 5.02
C ARG A 162 -6.30 -11.92 6.17
N VAL A 163 -7.14 -10.94 5.92
CA VAL A 163 -7.80 -10.18 6.98
C VAL A 163 -9.11 -10.89 7.30
N GLU A 164 -9.24 -11.37 8.54
CA GLU A 164 -10.45 -12.07 8.99
C GLU A 164 -11.22 -11.22 10.00
N GLN A 165 -12.54 -11.16 9.82
CA GLN A 165 -13.47 -10.55 10.76
C GLN A 165 -14.64 -11.52 10.95
N ASP A 166 -14.97 -11.86 12.20
CA ASP A 166 -16.09 -12.75 12.55
C ASP A 166 -16.08 -14.09 11.77
N GLY A 167 -14.88 -14.65 11.54
CA GLY A 167 -14.67 -15.92 10.81
C GLY A 167 -14.80 -15.83 9.29
N GLN A 168 -14.95 -14.63 8.73
CA GLN A 168 -15.00 -14.38 7.29
C GLN A 168 -13.76 -13.64 6.81
N THR A 169 -13.21 -14.02 5.66
CA THR A 169 -12.14 -13.27 5.02
C THR A 169 -12.71 -12.02 4.36
N VAL A 170 -12.25 -10.85 4.81
CA VAL A 170 -12.66 -9.55 4.28
C VAL A 170 -11.90 -9.20 3.00
N CYS A 171 -10.58 -9.40 3.03
CA CYS A 171 -9.67 -9.18 1.90
C CYS A 171 -8.29 -9.75 2.19
N ASN A 172 -7.46 -9.82 1.16
CA ASN A 172 -6.02 -10.08 1.30
C ASN A 172 -5.24 -8.77 1.45
N ILE A 173 -4.18 -8.76 2.25
CA ILE A 173 -3.23 -7.65 2.47
C ILE A 173 -1.78 -8.17 2.37
N PRO A 174 -0.76 -7.31 2.23
CA PRO A 174 0.62 -7.75 2.44
C PRO A 174 0.84 -8.11 3.92
N GLY A 175 1.77 -9.02 4.19
CA GLY A 175 2.15 -9.35 5.57
C GLY A 175 2.65 -8.14 6.37
N PRO A 176 2.59 -8.18 7.72
CA PRO A 176 2.94 -7.03 8.57
C PRO A 176 4.33 -6.44 8.30
N VAL A 177 5.34 -7.31 8.10
CA VAL A 177 6.72 -6.90 7.77
C VAL A 177 6.80 -6.27 6.37
N ALA A 178 6.05 -6.81 5.40
CA ALA A 178 5.96 -6.25 4.05
C ALA A 178 5.37 -4.83 4.06
N GLN A 179 4.32 -4.62 4.86
CA GLN A 179 3.67 -3.33 4.99
C GLN A 179 4.60 -2.31 5.66
N LEU A 180 5.27 -2.69 6.74
CA LEU A 180 6.28 -1.85 7.38
C LEU A 180 7.37 -1.45 6.38
N GLY A 181 7.95 -2.42 5.68
CA GLY A 181 8.97 -2.20 4.67
C GLY A 181 8.53 -1.28 3.53
N ALA A 182 7.29 -1.46 3.04
CA ALA A 182 6.70 -0.61 2.02
C ALA A 182 6.53 0.84 2.49
N TYR A 183 6.10 1.07 3.74
CA TYR A 183 5.97 2.42 4.29
C TYR A 183 7.32 3.09 4.55
N MET A 184 8.33 2.32 5.01
CA MET A 184 9.71 2.82 5.18
C MET A 184 10.32 3.29 3.85
N ASN A 185 9.98 2.59 2.77
CA ASN A 185 10.53 2.79 1.43
C ASN A 185 9.55 3.47 0.47
N ARG A 186 8.49 4.09 0.99
CA ARG A 186 7.41 4.66 0.17
C ARG A 186 7.84 5.89 -0.59
N SER A 187 8.68 6.74 -0.02
CA SER A 187 8.95 8.09 -0.54
C SER A 187 10.43 8.38 -0.68
N ILE A 188 10.80 9.12 -1.73
CA ILE A 188 12.13 9.70 -1.93
C ILE A 188 12.49 10.70 -0.82
N THR A 189 11.52 11.17 -0.04
CA THR A 189 11.75 11.95 1.18
C THR A 189 12.00 11.08 2.42
N GLY A 190 12.15 9.76 2.25
CA GLY A 190 12.23 8.79 3.35
C GLY A 190 10.93 8.79 4.15
N MET A 191 11.05 8.68 5.48
CA MET A 191 9.90 8.82 6.36
C MET A 191 9.28 10.21 6.23
N ARG A 192 8.01 10.25 5.85
CA ARG A 192 7.21 11.48 5.76
C ARG A 192 6.56 11.77 7.11
N LYS A 193 6.50 13.03 7.51
CA LYS A 193 5.83 13.46 8.77
C LYS A 193 4.41 12.89 8.89
N LYS A 194 3.63 12.93 7.79
CA LYS A 194 2.25 12.38 7.76
C LYS A 194 2.14 10.86 7.89
N ASP A 195 3.24 10.13 7.71
CA ASP A 195 3.29 8.68 7.81
C ASP A 195 3.95 8.22 9.12
N GLU A 196 4.50 9.12 9.94
CA GLU A 196 5.20 8.79 11.19
C GLU A 196 4.30 7.98 12.15
N ARG A 197 3.08 8.46 12.43
CA ARG A 197 2.11 7.70 13.26
C ARG A 197 1.78 6.32 12.70
N LYS A 198 1.76 6.17 11.38
CA LYS A 198 1.45 4.91 10.70
C LYS A 198 2.60 3.93 10.84
N LEU A 199 3.82 4.42 10.65
CA LEU A 199 5.05 3.66 10.84
C LEU A 199 5.19 3.22 12.29
N THR A 200 5.02 4.12 13.26
CA THR A 200 5.05 3.76 14.67
C THR A 200 3.98 2.72 15.02
N GLY A 201 2.77 2.84 14.46
CA GLY A 201 1.73 1.83 14.64
C GLY A 201 2.14 0.45 14.11
N LEU A 202 2.72 0.40 12.91
CA LEU A 202 3.25 -0.85 12.33
C LEU A 202 4.44 -1.40 13.12
N GLU A 203 5.37 -0.54 13.55
CA GLU A 203 6.53 -0.92 14.36
C GLU A 203 6.08 -1.52 15.69
N ASN A 204 5.09 -0.94 16.37
CA ASN A 204 4.56 -1.49 17.61
C ASN A 204 3.88 -2.86 17.44
N VAL A 205 3.38 -3.16 16.24
CA VAL A 205 2.77 -4.45 15.93
C VAL A 205 3.82 -5.48 15.53
N VAL A 206 4.78 -5.09 14.69
CA VAL A 206 5.83 -5.99 14.15
C VAL A 206 6.95 -6.22 15.18
N MET A 207 7.27 -5.20 15.98
CA MET A 207 8.32 -5.21 17.01
C MET A 207 7.80 -4.55 18.30
N PRO A 208 6.85 -5.16 19.02
CA PRO A 208 6.25 -4.59 20.23
C PRO A 208 7.25 -4.21 21.33
N ASN A 209 8.41 -4.88 21.40
CA ASN A 209 9.48 -4.56 22.35
C ASN A 209 10.63 -3.76 21.71
N GLY A 210 10.46 -3.32 20.46
CA GLY A 210 11.47 -2.64 19.67
C GLY A 210 12.68 -3.52 19.32
N LYS A 211 12.52 -4.85 19.31
CA LYS A 211 13.63 -5.80 19.08
C LYS A 211 13.39 -6.61 17.82
N ILE A 212 14.47 -6.84 17.07
CA ILE A 212 14.43 -7.74 15.90
C ILE A 212 13.99 -9.17 16.24
N SER A 213 14.21 -9.60 17.49
CA SER A 213 13.79 -10.91 17.98
C SER A 213 12.26 -11.06 18.06
N ASP A 214 11.52 -9.95 18.09
CA ASP A 214 10.05 -9.96 18.08
C ASP A 214 9.50 -10.41 16.70
N ILE A 215 10.26 -10.18 15.63
CA ILE A 215 9.91 -10.64 14.28
C ILE A 215 10.18 -12.15 14.19
N PRO A 216 9.22 -12.99 13.75
CA PRO A 216 9.48 -14.41 13.53
C PRO A 216 10.62 -14.61 12.52
N LYS A 217 11.37 -15.69 12.70
CA LYS A 217 12.68 -15.88 12.04
C LYS A 217 12.57 -15.84 10.52
N GLU A 218 11.48 -16.39 10.01
CA GLU A 218 11.11 -16.55 8.61
C GLU A 218 10.94 -15.19 7.92
N TYR A 219 10.54 -14.15 8.64
CA TYR A 219 10.31 -12.80 8.10
C TYR A 219 11.46 -11.83 8.34
N ARG A 220 12.52 -12.23 9.07
CA ARG A 220 13.64 -11.33 9.37
C ARG A 220 14.43 -10.94 8.14
N GLU A 221 14.63 -11.85 7.20
CA GLU A 221 15.32 -11.55 5.94
C GLU A 221 14.56 -10.47 5.15
N GLN A 222 13.23 -10.58 5.11
CA GLN A 222 12.36 -9.58 4.50
C GLN A 222 12.54 -8.20 5.16
N PHE A 223 12.53 -8.15 6.49
CA PHE A 223 12.76 -6.90 7.23
C PHE A 223 14.12 -6.29 6.90
N PHE A 224 15.19 -7.10 6.90
CA PHE A 224 16.54 -6.63 6.58
C PHE A 224 16.68 -6.13 5.14
N ALA A 225 16.04 -6.77 4.17
CA ALA A 225 16.06 -6.32 2.77
C ALA A 225 15.39 -4.93 2.62
N PHE A 226 14.29 -4.69 3.33
CA PHE A 226 13.65 -3.35 3.34
C PHE A 226 14.48 -2.31 4.10
N LEU A 227 15.16 -2.68 5.18
CA LEU A 227 16.11 -1.81 5.87
C LEU A 227 17.28 -1.41 4.96
N GLU A 228 17.86 -2.37 4.26
CA GLU A 228 18.95 -2.12 3.30
C GLU A 228 18.50 -1.13 2.22
N GLN A 229 17.31 -1.32 1.65
CA GLN A 229 16.74 -0.38 0.69
C GLN A 229 16.58 1.03 1.29
N ALA A 230 16.07 1.14 2.52
CA ALA A 230 15.86 2.42 3.18
C ALA A 230 17.19 3.14 3.41
N GLU A 231 18.24 2.42 3.77
CA GLU A 231 19.60 2.95 3.89
C GLU A 231 20.17 3.43 2.55
N LYS A 232 20.02 2.64 1.48
CA LYS A 232 20.46 3.04 0.13
C LYS A 232 19.78 4.34 -0.29
N VAL A 233 18.47 4.46 -0.08
CA VAL A 233 17.71 5.68 -0.37
C VAL A 233 18.20 6.84 0.50
N LYS A 234 18.44 6.63 1.81
CA LYS A 234 18.99 7.66 2.72
C LYS A 234 20.33 8.21 2.23
N ARG A 235 21.20 7.36 1.66
CA ARG A 235 22.48 7.79 1.05
C ARG A 235 22.24 8.55 -0.25
N ALA A 236 21.41 8.03 -1.15
CA ALA A 236 21.10 8.65 -2.45
C ALA A 236 20.51 10.06 -2.30
N ARG A 237 19.72 10.31 -1.26
CA ARG A 237 19.10 11.61 -0.95
C ARG A 237 20.07 12.73 -0.54
N LYS A 238 21.36 12.43 -0.41
CA LYS A 238 22.40 13.42 -0.12
C LYS A 238 23.09 13.94 -1.37
N LEU A 239 22.87 13.33 -2.53
CA LEU A 239 23.65 13.59 -3.75
C LEU A 239 22.77 13.92 -4.96
N GLY A 240 23.29 14.81 -5.82
CA GLY A 240 22.78 15.07 -7.17
C GLY A 240 21.30 15.43 -7.27
N LEU A 241 20.67 14.97 -8.35
CA LEU A 241 19.27 15.24 -8.69
C LEU A 241 18.30 14.65 -7.66
N THR A 242 18.65 13.51 -7.04
CA THR A 242 17.84 12.86 -6.00
C THR A 242 17.71 13.74 -4.76
N ALA A 243 18.79 14.39 -4.32
CA ALA A 243 18.75 15.33 -3.21
C ALA A 243 17.86 16.54 -3.50
N LEU A 244 17.96 17.11 -4.71
CA LEU A 244 17.13 18.24 -5.14
C LEU A 244 15.64 17.87 -5.12
N LYS A 245 15.28 16.72 -5.71
CA LYS A 245 13.90 16.21 -5.73
C LYS A 245 13.36 15.94 -4.33
N ALA A 246 14.14 15.31 -3.47
CA ALA A 246 13.74 15.06 -2.09
C ALA A 246 13.52 16.36 -1.32
N ARG A 247 14.37 17.38 -1.49
CA ARG A 247 14.17 18.70 -0.85
C ARG A 247 12.92 19.41 -1.38
N LEU A 248 12.70 19.38 -2.69
CA LEU A 248 11.51 19.97 -3.31
C LEU A 248 10.23 19.31 -2.79
N LEU A 249 10.16 17.98 -2.83
CA LEU A 249 8.98 17.26 -2.33
C LEU A 249 8.77 17.52 -0.83
N LYS A 250 9.84 17.49 -0.02
CA LYS A 250 9.72 17.78 1.42
C LYS A 250 9.12 19.16 1.67
N ARG A 251 9.56 20.17 0.92
CA ARG A 251 9.00 21.53 1.02
C ARG A 251 7.52 21.55 0.65
N LEU A 252 7.14 20.92 -0.47
CA LEU A 252 5.73 20.83 -0.88
C LEU A 252 4.87 20.10 0.16
N GLU A 253 5.41 19.09 0.85
CA GLU A 253 4.72 18.37 1.92
C GLU A 253 4.53 19.19 3.21
N GLU A 254 5.25 20.31 3.37
CA GLU A 254 5.13 21.24 4.50
C GLU A 254 4.19 22.42 4.19
N GLU A 255 3.85 22.64 2.91
CA GLU A 255 3.00 23.73 2.45
C GLU A 255 1.52 23.28 2.39
N GLU A 256 0.66 23.91 3.21
CA GLU A 256 -0.75 23.52 3.34
C GLU A 256 -1.50 23.55 2.00
N TRP A 257 -1.29 24.60 1.19
CA TRP A 257 -1.93 24.74 -0.12
C TRP A 257 -1.54 23.60 -1.08
N ALA A 258 -0.29 23.15 -1.05
CA ALA A 258 0.19 22.08 -1.93
C ALA A 258 -0.38 20.72 -1.49
N VAL A 259 -0.53 20.52 -0.18
CA VAL A 259 -1.19 19.33 0.37
C VAL A 259 -2.68 19.31 -0.02
N LYS A 260 -3.40 20.42 0.14
CA LYS A 260 -4.81 20.55 -0.25
C LYS A 260 -5.02 20.32 -1.75
N LEU A 261 -4.12 20.88 -2.57
CA LEU A 261 -4.10 20.65 -4.01
C LEU A 261 -3.90 19.17 -4.35
N ALA A 262 -2.92 18.51 -3.73
CA ALA A 262 -2.64 17.08 -3.97
C ALA A 262 -3.76 16.15 -3.46
N GLN A 263 -4.60 16.61 -2.53
CA GLN A 263 -5.77 15.89 -2.02
C GLN A 263 -7.03 16.11 -2.87
N GLY A 264 -6.94 16.90 -3.94
CA GLY A 264 -8.06 17.18 -4.84
C GLY A 264 -9.10 18.15 -4.25
N GLU A 265 -8.79 18.83 -3.15
CA GLU A 265 -9.72 19.75 -2.47
C GLU A 265 -10.09 20.95 -3.36
N HIS A 266 -9.25 21.25 -4.36
CA HIS A 266 -9.45 22.30 -5.35
C HIS A 266 -9.81 21.76 -6.75
N ASP A 267 -10.01 20.44 -6.94
CA ASP A 267 -10.30 19.88 -8.27
C ASP A 267 -11.59 20.47 -8.87
N GLY A 268 -12.56 20.83 -8.03
CA GLY A 268 -13.78 21.54 -8.45
C GLY A 268 -13.51 22.98 -8.95
N LEU A 269 -12.51 23.68 -8.41
CA LEU A 269 -12.08 25.01 -8.86
C LEU A 269 -11.32 24.93 -10.19
N PHE A 270 -10.57 23.84 -10.42
CA PHE A 270 -9.85 23.61 -11.68
C PHE A 270 -10.71 23.03 -12.81
N ARG A 271 -11.95 22.58 -12.55
CA ARG A 271 -12.91 22.22 -13.61
C ARG A 271 -13.23 23.40 -14.54
N LEU A 272 -13.20 24.63 -14.04
CA LEU A 272 -13.35 25.86 -14.84
C LEU A 272 -12.17 26.12 -15.80
N PHE A 273 -10.98 25.59 -15.50
CA PHE A 273 -9.77 25.80 -16.30
C PHE A 273 -9.39 24.61 -17.18
N THR A 274 -9.91 23.42 -16.88
CA THR A 274 -9.54 22.16 -17.58
C THR A 274 -10.58 21.68 -18.58
N GLY A 275 -11.73 22.36 -18.69
CA GLY A 275 -12.69 22.17 -19.79
C GLY A 275 -13.32 20.78 -19.89
N LYS A 276 -13.30 19.97 -18.82
CA LYS A 276 -14.00 18.70 -18.79
C LYS A 276 -15.40 18.89 -18.20
N GLN A 277 -16.41 18.78 -19.09
CA GLN A 277 -17.80 18.52 -18.73
C GLN A 277 -17.93 17.17 -18.03
#